data_AF-A0A850SJY1-F1
#
_entry.id   AF-A0A850SJY1-F1
#
_cell.length_a   1.000
_cell.length_b   1.000
_cell.length_c   1.000
_cell.angle_alpha   90.00
_cell.angle_beta   90.00
_cell.angle_gamma   90.00
#
_symmetry.space_group_name_H-M   'P 1'
#
loop_
_entity.id
_entity.type
_entity.pdbx_description
1 polymer ?
#
loop_
_entity_poly.entity_id
_entity_poly.type
_entity_poly.pdbx_seq_one_letter_code
_entity_poly.pdbx_strand_id
1 'polypeptide(L)'
;MSHYYVGEIPRDQRPSDGVVLDFDSGEESLDRMLDRKASILSKNEGFSYKDMTPVQRVFLTHYWCPICKLLPLYALDLRHRNKVRCGKCRNVISFPGKGKYGKIKKKLAFLLWQERKGGEDVQR
;
A
#
# COMPACT_ATOMS: atom_id res chain seq x y z
N MET A 1 47.84 -22.67 -27.30
CA MET A 1 47.83 -21.21 -27.14
C MET A 1 47.27 -20.62 -28.43
N SER A 2 45.99 -20.30 -28.45
CA SER A 2 45.37 -19.62 -29.58
C SER A 2 44.62 -18.40 -29.05
N HIS A 3 45.05 -17.26 -29.58
CA HIS A 3 44.59 -15.92 -29.24
C HIS A 3 43.17 -15.71 -29.75
N TYR A 4 42.27 -15.25 -28.89
CA TYR A 4 40.99 -14.70 -29.33
C TYR A 4 41.17 -13.22 -29.65
N TYR A 5 40.93 -12.89 -30.92
CA TYR A 5 40.93 -11.55 -31.47
C TYR A 5 39.65 -10.81 -31.03
N VAL A 6 39.79 -9.56 -30.61
CA VAL A 6 38.67 -8.64 -30.31
C VAL A 6 38.22 -8.04 -31.65
N GLY A 7 36.99 -8.35 -32.07
CA GLY A 7 36.33 -7.73 -33.21
C GLY A 7 35.11 -6.95 -32.74
N GLU A 8 35.10 -5.65 -33.00
CA GLU A 8 33.97 -4.73 -32.76
C GLU A 8 32.82 -5.08 -33.72
N ILE A 9 31.58 -5.15 -33.20
CA ILE A 9 30.39 -5.39 -34.03
C ILE A 9 29.59 -4.07 -34.18
N PRO A 10 29.29 -3.63 -35.42
CA PRO A 10 28.64 -2.36 -35.75
C PRO A 10 27.23 -2.17 -35.17
N ARG A 11 26.85 -0.88 -35.03
CA ARG A 11 25.49 -0.41 -34.76
C ARG A 11 24.55 -0.68 -35.94
N ASP A 12 23.28 -0.80 -35.60
CA ASP A 12 22.09 -0.82 -36.47
C ASP A 12 21.77 -2.13 -37.20
N GLN A 13 20.91 -2.92 -36.57
CA GLN A 13 19.74 -3.53 -37.22
C GLN A 13 18.73 -4.01 -36.17
N ARG A 14 17.66 -3.22 -36.00
CA ARG A 14 16.40 -3.66 -35.37
C ARG A 14 15.63 -4.52 -36.38
N PRO A 15 15.06 -5.65 -35.93
CA PRO A 15 13.70 -5.98 -36.30
C PRO A 15 12.79 -5.76 -35.10
N SER A 16 11.79 -4.94 -35.36
CA SER A 16 10.65 -4.61 -34.51
C SER A 16 9.82 -5.87 -34.29
N ASP A 17 9.87 -6.46 -33.10
CA ASP A 17 8.83 -7.35 -32.54
C ASP A 17 9.19 -7.67 -31.10
N GLY A 18 8.70 -6.85 -30.17
CA GLY A 18 9.11 -6.94 -28.77
C GLY A 18 8.13 -6.23 -27.87
N VAL A 19 6.94 -6.84 -27.75
CA VAL A 19 5.95 -6.68 -26.68
C VAL A 19 5.68 -5.23 -26.29
N VAL A 20 4.65 -4.64 -26.91
CA VAL A 20 3.91 -3.54 -26.30
C VAL A 20 3.43 -4.06 -24.94
N LEU A 21 4.09 -3.64 -23.86
CA LEU A 21 3.51 -3.75 -22.53
C LEU A 21 2.34 -2.77 -22.52
N ASP A 22 1.15 -3.30 -22.82
CA ASP A 22 -0.11 -2.70 -22.43
C ASP A 22 -0.08 -2.49 -20.92
N PHE A 23 0.38 -1.31 -20.47
CA PHE A 23 0.17 -0.87 -19.10
C PHE A 23 -1.25 -0.33 -19.01
N ASP A 24 -2.13 -1.31 -18.88
CA ASP A 24 -3.46 -1.30 -18.27
C ASP A 24 -3.81 0.02 -17.55
N SER A 25 -4.93 0.62 -17.94
CA SER A 25 -5.59 1.75 -17.28
C SER A 25 -5.35 1.73 -15.77
N GLY A 26 -4.56 2.70 -15.30
CA GLY A 26 -3.93 2.69 -13.98
C GLY A 26 -4.88 2.74 -12.78
N GLU A 27 -5.42 1.60 -12.38
CA GLU A 27 -5.89 1.39 -11.01
C GLU A 27 -4.66 1.30 -10.09
N GLU A 28 -4.48 2.31 -9.22
CA GLU A 28 -3.49 2.25 -8.16
C GLU A 28 -3.83 1.05 -7.24
N SER A 29 -2.96 0.04 -7.19
CA SER A 29 -3.13 -1.10 -6.28
C SER A 29 -3.31 -0.61 -4.84
N LEU A 30 -4.21 -1.23 -4.07
CA LEU A 30 -4.52 -0.82 -2.69
C LEU A 30 -3.28 -0.78 -1.77
N ASP A 31 -2.28 -1.64 -2.01
CA ASP A 31 -1.02 -1.63 -1.27
C ASP A 31 -0.18 -0.37 -1.58
N ARG A 32 -0.09 0.04 -2.86
CA ARG A 32 0.58 1.30 -3.25
C ARG A 32 -0.14 2.52 -2.66
N MET A 33 -1.47 2.52 -2.68
CA MET A 33 -2.27 3.58 -2.04
C MET A 33 -1.98 3.64 -0.52
N LEU A 34 -1.98 2.49 0.16
CA LEU A 34 -1.66 2.38 1.58
C LEU A 34 -0.29 2.97 1.91
N ASP A 35 0.74 2.59 1.16
CA ASP A 35 2.10 3.08 1.37
C ASP A 35 2.23 4.58 1.07
N ARG A 36 1.63 5.06 -0.02
CA ARG A 36 1.64 6.48 -0.40
C ARG A 36 0.98 7.33 0.69
N LYS A 37 -0.21 6.94 1.16
CA LYS A 37 -0.93 7.64 2.22
C LYS A 37 -0.17 7.58 3.54
N ALA A 38 0.38 6.43 3.91
CA ALA A 38 1.21 6.29 5.10
C ALA A 38 2.42 7.23 5.05
N SER A 39 3.09 7.36 3.90
CA SER A 39 4.22 8.27 3.71
C SER A 39 3.82 9.74 3.87
N ILE A 40 2.69 10.16 3.29
CA ILE A 40 2.19 11.54 3.40
C ILE A 40 1.82 11.87 4.85
N LEU A 41 1.04 10.99 5.50
CA LEU A 41 0.62 11.18 6.89
C LEU A 41 1.80 11.24 7.86
N SER A 42 2.79 10.37 7.66
CA SER A 42 4.01 10.34 8.45
C SER A 42 4.76 11.67 8.38
N LYS A 43 4.92 12.20 7.16
CA LYS A 43 5.59 13.49 6.92
C LYS A 43 4.86 14.64 7.62
N ASN A 44 3.53 14.67 7.58
CA ASN A 44 2.71 15.70 8.24
C ASN A 44 2.81 15.65 9.77
N GLU A 45 3.11 14.48 10.34
CA GLU A 45 3.29 14.28 11.78
C GLU A 45 4.78 14.41 12.21
N GLY A 46 5.66 14.83 11.28
CA GLY A 46 7.04 15.18 11.58
C GLY A 46 8.04 14.02 11.56
N PHE A 47 7.74 12.89 10.90
CA PHE A 47 8.70 11.79 10.75
C PHE A 47 8.69 11.17 9.35
N SER A 48 9.81 10.57 8.96
CA SER A 48 9.98 9.91 7.66
C SER A 48 9.49 8.47 7.71
N TYR A 49 8.54 8.12 6.85
CA TYR A 49 8.10 6.73 6.67
C TYR A 49 9.22 5.84 6.11
N LYS A 50 10.13 6.41 5.29
CA LYS A 50 11.28 5.70 4.73
C LYS A 50 12.29 5.29 5.80
N ASP A 51 12.43 6.12 6.84
CA ASP A 51 13.41 5.90 7.92
C ASP A 51 12.87 4.92 8.97
N MET A 52 11.59 4.53 8.87
CA MET A 52 11.03 3.49 9.71
C MET A 52 11.61 2.12 9.37
N THR A 53 11.87 1.35 10.43
CA THR A 53 12.15 -0.09 10.30
C THR A 53 10.95 -0.82 9.66
N PRO A 54 11.18 -1.96 8.97
CA PRO A 54 10.10 -2.74 8.38
C PRO A 54 8.99 -3.10 9.38
N VAL A 55 9.36 -3.45 10.61
CA VAL A 55 8.40 -3.78 11.69
C VAL A 55 7.53 -2.58 12.05
N GLN A 56 8.10 -1.38 12.18
CA GLN A 56 7.34 -0.16 12.44
C GLN A 56 6.36 0.17 11.33
N ARG A 57 6.75 -0.03 10.06
CA ARG A 57 5.85 0.16 8.91
C ARG A 57 4.66 -0.79 9.01
N VAL A 58 4.90 -2.07 9.29
CA VAL A 58 3.82 -3.07 9.50
C VAL A 58 2.90 -2.63 10.65
N PHE A 59 3.43 -2.15 11.76
CA PHE A 59 2.60 -1.64 12.86
C PHE A 59 1.68 -0.48 12.44
N LEU A 60 2.15 0.37 11.53
CA LEU A 60 1.40 1.51 11.02
C LEU A 60 0.39 1.11 9.93
N THR A 61 0.72 0.15 9.08
CA THR A 61 -0.07 -0.18 7.88
C THR A 61 -0.93 -1.43 8.02
N HIS A 62 -0.75 -2.23 9.07
CA HIS A 62 -1.49 -3.48 9.30
C HIS A 62 -2.19 -3.51 10.66
N TYR A 63 -3.26 -4.29 10.79
CA TYR A 63 -3.93 -4.61 12.04
C TYR A 63 -3.90 -6.12 12.29
N TRP A 64 -4.03 -6.50 13.56
CA TRP A 64 -4.13 -7.89 13.95
C TRP A 64 -5.58 -8.28 14.18
N CYS A 65 -6.01 -9.34 13.52
CA CYS A 65 -7.28 -10.01 13.74
C CYS A 65 -7.04 -11.34 14.45
N PRO A 66 -7.79 -11.68 15.52
CA PRO A 66 -7.62 -12.97 16.20
C PRO A 66 -7.88 -14.18 15.28
N ILE A 67 -8.80 -14.01 14.33
CA ILE A 67 -9.21 -15.04 13.36
C ILE A 67 -8.30 -14.99 12.12
N CYS A 68 -8.26 -13.85 11.41
CA CYS A 68 -7.57 -13.72 10.12
C CYS A 68 -6.07 -13.39 10.22
N LYS A 69 -5.54 -13.23 11.44
CA LYS A 69 -4.15 -12.82 11.71
C LYS A 69 -3.85 -11.42 11.18
N LEU A 70 -2.64 -11.20 10.68
CA LEU A 70 -2.17 -9.90 10.25
C LEU A 70 -2.81 -9.52 8.90
N LEU A 71 -3.47 -8.36 8.86
CA LEU A 71 -4.14 -7.86 7.66
C LEU A 71 -3.80 -6.38 7.43
N PRO A 72 -3.76 -5.91 6.18
CA PRO A 72 -3.53 -4.52 5.86
C PRO A 72 -4.71 -3.64 6.29
N LEU A 73 -4.46 -2.37 6.62
CA LEU A 73 -5.47 -1.45 7.16
C LEU A 73 -6.65 -1.21 6.22
N TYR A 74 -6.46 -1.22 4.90
CA TYR A 74 -7.56 -1.07 3.94
C TYR A 74 -8.57 -2.22 4.01
N ALA A 75 -8.21 -3.36 4.62
CA ALA A 75 -9.11 -4.49 4.85
C ALA A 75 -9.96 -4.33 6.13
N LEU A 76 -9.96 -3.14 6.76
CA LEU A 76 -10.88 -2.84 7.86
C LEU A 76 -12.25 -2.39 7.36
N ASP A 77 -13.26 -2.75 8.14
CA ASP A 77 -14.60 -2.21 8.02
C ASP A 77 -14.82 -1.14 9.10
N LEU A 78 -14.87 0.12 8.65
CA LEU A 78 -15.06 1.30 9.49
C LEU A 78 -16.48 1.90 9.37
N ARG A 79 -17.46 1.15 8.86
CA ARG A 79 -18.87 1.59 8.78
C ARG A 79 -19.39 2.20 10.08
N HIS A 80 -18.94 1.69 11.21
CA HIS A 80 -19.25 2.25 12.53
C HIS A 80 -17.97 2.74 13.23
N ARG A 81 -17.86 4.05 13.44
CA ARG A 81 -16.67 4.69 14.06
C ARG A 81 -16.26 4.10 15.41
N ASN A 82 -17.23 3.59 16.17
CA ASN A 82 -17.03 3.04 17.52
C ASN A 82 -16.94 1.51 17.57
N LYS A 83 -17.21 0.82 16.46
CA LYS A 83 -17.21 -0.65 16.38
C LYS A 83 -16.48 -1.07 15.11
N VAL A 84 -15.16 -0.91 15.13
CA VAL A 84 -14.27 -1.32 14.04
C VAL A 84 -14.33 -2.84 13.88
N ARG A 85 -14.52 -3.31 12.65
CA ARG A 85 -14.60 -4.75 12.33
C ARG A 85 -13.54 -5.14 11.31
N CYS A 86 -13.14 -6.40 11.36
CA CYS A 86 -12.34 -7.00 10.28
C CYS A 86 -13.20 -7.08 9.01
N GLY A 87 -12.70 -6.60 7.87
CA GLY A 87 -13.41 -6.67 6.60
C GLY A 87 -13.55 -8.09 6.04
N LYS A 88 -12.69 -9.03 6.47
CA LYS A 88 -12.78 -10.46 6.10
C LYS A 88 -13.78 -11.24 6.96
N CYS A 89 -13.55 -11.32 8.28
CA CYS A 89 -14.36 -12.18 9.17
C CYS A 89 -15.41 -11.44 10.01
N ARG A 90 -15.54 -10.11 9.87
CA ARG A 90 -16.46 -9.25 10.64
C ARG A 90 -16.25 -9.24 12.16
N ASN A 91 -15.23 -9.93 12.67
CA ASN A 91 -14.85 -9.90 14.08
C ASN A 91 -14.54 -8.48 14.53
N VAL A 92 -14.97 -8.13 15.74
CA VAL A 92 -14.71 -6.80 16.33
C VAL A 92 -13.23 -6.68 16.66
N ILE A 93 -12.60 -5.62 16.18
CA ILE A 93 -11.17 -5.36 16.38
C ILE A 93 -11.02 -4.21 17.37
N SER A 94 -10.23 -4.44 18.41
CA SER A 94 -9.77 -3.34 19.27
C SER A 94 -8.73 -2.53 18.50
N PHE A 95 -9.10 -1.32 18.12
CA PHE A 95 -8.22 -0.44 17.36
C PHE A 95 -7.42 0.46 18.32
N PRO A 96 -6.09 0.32 18.41
CA PRO A 96 -5.30 1.06 19.38
C PRO A 96 -5.26 2.55 19.01
N GLY A 97 -5.97 3.39 19.77
CA GLY A 97 -5.96 4.84 19.60
C GLY A 97 -4.89 5.57 20.43
N LYS A 98 -4.12 4.84 21.25
CA LYS A 98 -3.11 5.38 22.17
C LYS A 98 -1.70 5.09 21.66
N GLY A 99 -0.73 5.92 22.02
CA GLY A 99 0.68 5.78 21.67
C GLY A 99 1.12 6.51 20.39
N LYS A 100 2.44 6.49 20.12
CA LYS A 100 3.10 7.23 19.03
C LYS A 100 2.45 6.98 17.66
N TYR A 101 2.17 5.72 17.33
CA TYR A 101 1.62 5.33 16.04
C TYR A 101 0.10 5.13 16.04
N GLY A 102 -0.55 4.99 17.21
CA GLY A 102 -1.97 4.65 17.29
C GLY A 102 -2.89 5.72 16.69
N LYS A 103 -2.61 7.00 16.98
CA LYS A 103 -3.36 8.14 16.41
C LYS A 103 -3.25 8.17 14.87
N ILE A 104 -2.06 7.92 14.36
CA ILE A 104 -1.72 8.02 12.94
C ILE A 104 -2.31 6.84 12.19
N LYS A 105 -2.19 5.64 12.77
CA LYS A 105 -2.86 4.42 12.29
C LYS A 105 -4.36 4.63 12.14
N LYS A 106 -5.00 5.29 13.12
CA LYS A 106 -6.44 5.61 13.07
C LYS A 106 -6.75 6.56 11.93
N LYS A 107 -6.01 7.68 11.81
CA LYS A 107 -6.17 8.63 10.71
C LYS A 107 -6.00 7.93 9.35
N LEU A 108 -4.96 7.12 9.21
CA LEU A 108 -4.66 6.36 7.98
C LEU A 108 -5.81 5.42 7.61
N ALA A 109 -6.31 4.63 8.57
CA ALA A 109 -7.42 3.72 8.33
C ALA A 109 -8.69 4.44 7.85
N PHE A 110 -9.03 5.59 8.44
CA PHE A 110 -10.17 6.41 8.01
C PHE A 110 -9.99 7.01 6.62
N LEU A 111 -8.81 7.53 6.30
CA LEU A 111 -8.53 8.05 4.95
C LEU A 111 -8.68 6.96 3.88
N LEU A 112 -8.13 5.77 4.12
CA LEU A 112 -8.23 4.64 3.19
C LEU A 112 -9.67 4.16 3.00
N TRP A 113 -10.44 4.14 4.08
CA TRP A 113 -11.86 3.78 4.00
C TRP A 113 -12.69 4.82 3.26
N GLN A 114 -12.39 6.12 3.46
CA GLN A 114 -13.03 7.21 2.72
C GLN A 114 -12.72 7.16 1.24
N GLU A 115 -11.47 6.95 0.82
CA GLU A 115 -11.17 6.88 -0.63
C GLU A 115 -11.80 5.67 -1.29
N ARG A 116 -11.87 4.53 -0.59
CA ARG A 116 -12.57 3.36 -1.09
C ARG A 116 -14.07 3.59 -1.27
N LYS A 117 -14.68 4.45 -0.43
CA LYS A 117 -16.11 4.80 -0.49
C LYS A 117 -16.39 5.95 -1.45
N GLY A 118 -15.50 6.94 -1.53
CA GLY A 118 -15.61 8.09 -2.43
C GLY A 118 -15.47 7.74 -3.90
N GLY A 119 -15.02 6.53 -4.23
CA GLY A 119 -15.12 5.95 -5.57
C GLY A 119 -16.48 5.32 -5.90
N GLU A 120 -17.42 5.22 -4.95
CA GLU A 120 -18.77 4.64 -5.15
C GLU A 120 -19.89 5.70 -5.25
N ASP A 121 -19.58 7.01 -5.19
CA ASP A 121 -20.54 8.13 -5.22
C ASP A 121 -20.50 8.93 -6.55
N VAL A 122 -20.29 8.25 -7.70
CA VAL A 122 -20.56 8.80 -9.05
C VAL A 122 -21.44 7.81 -9.81
N GLN A 123 -22.66 7.60 -9.32
CA GLN A 123 -23.80 7.07 -10.09
C GLN A 123 -25.05 7.05 -9.19
N ARG A 124 -25.64 8.22 -8.96
CA ARG A 124 -27.07 8.32 -8.66
C ARG A 124 -27.61 9.71 -8.96
#